data_AF-A0A3M1QPP0-F1
#
_entry.id   AF-A0A3M1QPP0-F1
#
_cell.length_a   1.000
_cell.length_b   1.000
_cell.length_c   1.000
_cell.angle_alpha   90.00
_cell.angle_beta   90.00
_cell.angle_gamma   90.00
#
_symmetry.space_group_name_H-M   'P 1'
#
loop_
_entity.id
_entity.type
_entity.pdbx_description
1 polymer ?
#
loop_
_entity_poly.entity_id
_entity_poly.type
_entity_poly.pdbx_seq_one_letter_code
_entity_poly.pdbx_strand_id
1 'polypeptide(L)'
;MVAETSYSRCRGAAIMGLVLQTAATLGVAALAVYVESRALTQLTFYFAAGVPIWFVTLLVFRQHELAALEQLDLEELRREKAATGGGEALFAAEGGEAVGFQVARQRLEWMIRWLIPIFGVLSAGLLIGAGVVGWFGLRRAIGEGQWTPLKGDNIPLGLIILTIVMFLMFFLSRYAAGLGRVRGWQLLRGGGSYMLGNAIVALAVVVAFAVQLYQSASAWEQYVALAIPLLMILLGAETLLNLVLDIYRPRSADVEPRACFDSRLLGLISEPGGIVHSVAEAVNYQFGFEVSQTWFYQLLQRVLAPLIGVGVVAVWLLSCIVIVQPYERAIIERFGRQVNPQSPLQPGVYFKWPAPFERARKYNTDQLHTILVGATSEIKEEQSKAKKRFDVELWTDKAHAGRDHFNFVISPLPGVQSGRRQPDQPGVSLTGEDESTRAPVHLIRMFVIVQYKIRPSELYRYTQNVSHPQEAIEHIAWNEVLRYNAASHIEQLMGAERRLIGDELRRRIAQRADEMGLGVEIVYVGVQQVHPDQDVAKEFRDVVNAQLEKVTSIRQARIEVSEILSKVAGDSSVATTLAR
;
A
#
# COMPACT_ATOMS: atom_id res chain seq x y z
N MET A 1 -61.92 9.87 -9.63
CA MET A 1 -60.68 9.47 -8.94
C MET A 1 -59.94 8.54 -9.88
N VAL A 2 -58.81 8.98 -10.45
CA VAL A 2 -58.03 8.18 -11.40
C VAL A 2 -57.56 6.94 -10.66
N ALA A 3 -58.01 5.75 -11.08
CA ALA A 3 -57.52 4.49 -10.53
C ALA A 3 -56.01 4.42 -10.73
N GLU A 4 -55.24 4.19 -9.66
CA GLU A 4 -53.81 3.94 -9.78
C GLU A 4 -53.59 2.74 -10.72
N THR A 5 -53.14 3.00 -11.94
CA THR A 5 -52.68 1.94 -12.83
C THR A 5 -51.36 1.38 -12.30
N SER A 6 -51.08 0.11 -12.58
CA SER A 6 -49.83 -0.56 -12.17
C SER A 6 -48.56 0.24 -12.56
N TYR A 7 -48.61 0.98 -13.67
CA TYR A 7 -47.51 1.81 -14.19
C TYR A 7 -47.31 3.14 -13.44
N SER A 8 -48.32 3.66 -12.72
CA SER A 8 -48.19 4.90 -11.94
C SER A 8 -47.18 4.74 -10.80
N ARG A 9 -47.14 3.55 -10.18
CA ARG A 9 -46.17 3.17 -9.13
C ARG A 9 -44.74 3.08 -9.66
N CYS A 10 -44.56 2.53 -10.86
CA CYS A 10 -43.26 2.47 -11.54
C CYS A 10 -42.76 3.86 -11.92
N ARG A 11 -43.65 4.75 -12.40
CA ARG A 11 -43.33 6.16 -12.64
C ARG A 11 -42.89 6.85 -11.34
N GLY A 12 -43.60 6.62 -10.23
CA GLY A 12 -43.21 7.13 -8.91
C GLY A 12 -41.81 6.66 -8.49
N ALA A 13 -41.51 5.37 -8.67
CA ALA A 13 -40.18 4.82 -8.40
C ALA A 13 -39.10 5.43 -9.31
N ALA A 14 -39.41 5.67 -10.59
CA ALA A 14 -38.49 6.31 -11.53
C ALA A 14 -38.22 7.79 -11.19
N ILE A 15 -39.23 8.53 -10.71
CA ILE A 15 -39.08 9.90 -10.21
C ILE A 15 -38.18 9.91 -8.97
N MET A 16 -38.45 9.04 -8.00
CA MET A 16 -37.61 8.91 -6.81
C MET A 16 -36.16 8.57 -7.19
N GLY A 17 -35.96 7.66 -8.15
CA GLY A 17 -34.65 7.28 -8.67
C GLY A 17 -33.90 8.47 -9.28
N LEU A 18 -34.56 9.24 -10.15
CA LEU A 18 -33.97 10.41 -10.79
C LEU A 18 -33.63 11.52 -9.77
N VAL A 19 -34.54 11.82 -8.85
CA VAL A 19 -34.33 12.85 -7.82
C VAL A 19 -33.18 12.44 -6.89
N LEU A 20 -33.17 11.19 -6.43
CA LEU A 20 -32.10 10.71 -5.56
C LEU A 20 -30.75 10.66 -6.29
N GLN A 21 -30.72 10.21 -7.54
CA GLN A 21 -29.49 10.15 -8.33
C GLN A 21 -28.89 11.55 -8.58
N THR A 22 -29.73 12.53 -8.93
CA THR A 22 -29.29 13.91 -9.15
C THR A 22 -28.84 14.58 -7.85
N ALA A 23 -29.61 14.44 -6.77
CA ALA A 23 -29.25 14.96 -5.44
C ALA A 23 -27.94 14.35 -4.92
N ALA A 24 -27.76 13.03 -5.06
CA ALA A 24 -26.55 12.34 -4.66
C ALA A 24 -25.33 12.76 -5.50
N THR A 25 -25.50 12.95 -6.82
CA THR A 25 -24.41 13.41 -7.69
C THR A 25 -23.93 14.79 -7.25
N LEU A 26 -24.86 15.73 -7.00
CA LEU A 26 -24.53 17.07 -6.52
C LEU A 26 -23.92 17.05 -5.10
N GLY A 27 -24.47 16.23 -4.21
CA GLY A 27 -23.97 16.07 -2.85
C GLY A 27 -22.55 15.50 -2.80
N VAL A 28 -22.26 14.46 -3.59
CA VAL A 28 -20.91 13.88 -3.70
C VAL A 28 -19.95 14.86 -4.38
N ALA A 29 -20.39 15.64 -5.37
CA ALA A 29 -19.56 16.68 -5.99
C ALA A 29 -19.15 17.77 -4.98
N ALA A 30 -20.09 18.27 -4.18
CA ALA A 30 -19.81 19.24 -3.14
C ALA A 30 -18.84 18.68 -2.07
N LEU A 31 -19.03 17.41 -1.70
CA LEU A 31 -18.19 16.70 -0.75
C LEU A 31 -16.78 16.44 -1.31
N ALA A 32 -16.65 16.17 -2.61
CA ALA A 32 -15.36 16.03 -3.29
C ALA A 32 -14.53 17.31 -3.21
N VAL A 33 -15.16 18.48 -3.39
CA VAL A 33 -14.51 19.80 -3.26
C VAL A 33 -14.15 20.08 -1.80
N TYR A 34 -15.05 19.79 -0.86
CA TYR A 34 -14.84 20.05 0.57
C TYR A 34 -13.74 19.20 1.21
N VAL A 35 -13.66 17.91 0.83
CA VAL A 35 -12.68 16.96 1.36
C VAL A 35 -11.37 16.97 0.55
N GLU A 36 -11.34 17.61 -0.63
CA GLU A 36 -10.22 17.63 -1.58
C GLU A 36 -9.78 16.21 -2.01
N SER A 37 -10.70 15.23 -2.01
CA SER A 37 -10.39 13.82 -2.34
C SER A 37 -10.52 13.53 -3.84
N ARG A 38 -9.49 12.91 -4.40
CA ARG A 38 -9.49 12.43 -5.80
C ARG A 38 -10.44 11.25 -6.00
N ALA A 39 -10.61 10.38 -4.99
CA ALA A 39 -11.54 9.26 -5.07
C ALA A 39 -13.00 9.73 -5.20
N LEU A 40 -13.38 10.75 -4.43
CA LEU A 40 -14.71 11.35 -4.52
C LEU A 40 -14.96 12.09 -5.84
N THR A 41 -13.92 12.71 -6.41
CA THR A 41 -14.02 13.30 -7.75
C THR A 41 -14.39 12.24 -8.79
N GLN A 42 -13.74 11.07 -8.77
CA GLN A 42 -14.08 9.97 -9.68
C GLN A 42 -15.47 9.39 -9.39
N LEU A 43 -15.84 9.26 -8.11
CA LEU A 43 -17.17 8.82 -7.70
C LEU A 43 -18.28 9.73 -8.25
N THR A 44 -18.04 11.04 -8.29
CA THR A 44 -18.99 12.02 -8.83
C THR A 44 -19.28 11.75 -10.30
N PHE A 45 -18.27 11.50 -11.12
CA PHE A 45 -18.45 11.20 -12.54
C PHE A 45 -19.17 9.86 -12.75
N TYR A 46 -18.90 8.86 -11.91
CA TYR A 46 -19.64 7.60 -11.93
C TYR A 46 -21.12 7.81 -11.58
N PHE A 47 -21.43 8.62 -10.57
CA PHE A 47 -22.81 8.94 -10.20
C PHE A 47 -23.53 9.73 -11.31
N ALA A 48 -22.85 10.67 -11.96
CA ALA A 48 -23.42 11.48 -13.03
C ALA A 48 -23.93 10.63 -14.21
N ALA A 49 -23.22 9.54 -14.55
CA ALA A 49 -23.63 8.64 -15.62
C ALA A 49 -24.95 7.86 -15.34
N GLY A 50 -25.41 7.84 -14.08
CA GLY A 50 -26.72 7.27 -13.72
C GLY A 50 -27.91 8.18 -14.00
N VAL A 51 -27.70 9.49 -14.15
CA VAL A 51 -28.78 10.47 -14.38
C VAL A 51 -29.49 10.22 -15.72
N PRO A 52 -28.79 10.02 -16.86
CA PRO A 52 -29.42 9.68 -18.13
C PRO A 52 -30.25 8.38 -18.07
N ILE A 53 -29.79 7.39 -17.30
CA ILE A 53 -30.46 6.09 -17.13
C ILE A 53 -31.82 6.27 -16.45
N TRP A 54 -31.87 7.01 -15.34
CA TRP A 54 -33.14 7.29 -14.66
C TRP A 54 -34.06 8.20 -15.45
N PHE A 55 -33.49 9.15 -16.20
CA PHE A 55 -34.26 10.05 -17.04
C PHE A 55 -34.99 9.30 -18.16
N VAL A 56 -34.31 8.41 -18.89
CA VAL A 56 -34.96 7.60 -19.93
C VAL A 56 -35.98 6.64 -19.34
N THR A 57 -35.69 6.06 -18.18
CA THR A 57 -36.60 5.17 -17.46
C THR A 57 -37.91 5.90 -17.10
N LEU A 58 -37.81 7.13 -16.58
CA LEU A 58 -38.97 7.97 -16.28
C LEU A 58 -39.80 8.30 -17.51
N LEU A 59 -39.15 8.68 -18.62
CA LEU A 59 -39.86 9.01 -19.87
C LEU A 59 -40.63 7.79 -20.40
N VAL A 60 -39.99 6.62 -20.43
CA VAL A 60 -40.60 5.38 -20.93
C VAL A 60 -41.79 4.96 -20.04
N PHE A 61 -41.66 4.99 -18.70
CA PHE A 61 -42.78 4.64 -17.82
C PHE A 61 -43.94 5.65 -17.88
N ARG A 62 -43.67 6.94 -18.08
CA ARG A 62 -44.72 7.92 -18.35
C ARG A 62 -45.48 7.60 -19.65
N GLN A 63 -44.77 7.15 -20.68
CA GLN A 63 -45.39 6.76 -21.94
C GLN A 63 -46.17 5.43 -21.83
N HIS A 64 -45.70 4.47 -21.03
CA HIS A 64 -46.45 3.25 -20.71
C HIS A 64 -47.78 3.56 -20.01
N GLU A 65 -47.80 4.51 -19.08
CA GLU A 65 -49.03 4.93 -18.39
C GLU A 65 -50.03 5.57 -19.37
N LEU A 66 -49.57 6.45 -20.26
CA LEU A 66 -50.41 7.04 -21.30
C LEU A 66 -50.96 5.98 -22.26
N ALA A 67 -50.12 5.03 -22.69
CA ALA A 67 -50.55 3.93 -23.55
C ALA A 67 -51.54 2.97 -22.84
N ALA A 68 -51.40 2.77 -21.53
CA ALA A 68 -52.33 1.97 -20.74
C ALA A 68 -53.68 2.69 -20.57
N LEU A 69 -53.69 4.01 -20.42
CA LEU A 69 -54.92 4.81 -20.38
C LEU A 69 -55.64 4.77 -21.74
N GLU A 70 -54.93 4.95 -22.86
CA GLU A 70 -55.51 4.83 -24.22
C GLU A 70 -56.13 3.43 -24.45
N GLN A 71 -55.53 2.38 -23.91
CA GLN A 71 -56.09 1.02 -23.99
C GLN A 71 -57.39 0.86 -23.19
N LEU A 72 -57.48 1.46 -22.00
CA LEU A 72 -58.70 1.43 -21.19
C LEU A 72 -59.83 2.20 -21.88
N ASP A 73 -59.55 3.38 -22.43
CA ASP A 73 -60.53 4.17 -23.19
C ASP A 73 -61.04 3.39 -24.41
N LEU A 74 -60.15 2.70 -25.14
CA LEU A 74 -60.51 1.81 -26.24
C LEU A 74 -61.36 0.62 -25.80
N GLU A 75 -61.09 0.03 -24.63
CA GLU A 75 -61.89 -1.05 -24.07
C GLU A 75 -63.28 -0.57 -23.63
N GLU A 76 -63.39 0.61 -23.03
CA GLU A 76 -64.66 1.23 -22.68
C GLU A 76 -65.50 1.49 -23.92
N LEU A 77 -64.92 2.09 -24.96
CA LEU A 77 -65.60 2.30 -26.25
C LEU A 77 -66.03 0.96 -26.90
N ARG A 78 -65.23 -0.09 -26.79
CA ARG A 78 -65.60 -1.44 -27.27
C ARG A 78 -66.76 -2.03 -26.45
N ARG A 79 -66.78 -1.83 -25.13
CA ARG A 79 -67.86 -2.29 -24.26
C ARG A 79 -69.15 -1.52 -24.51
N GLU A 80 -69.07 -0.20 -24.70
CA GLU A 80 -70.22 0.63 -25.08
C GLU A 80 -70.78 0.19 -26.43
N LYS A 81 -69.90 -0.06 -27.43
CA LYS A 81 -70.29 -0.59 -28.75
C LYS A 81 -70.94 -1.99 -28.67
N ALA A 82 -70.48 -2.84 -27.75
CA ALA A 82 -71.07 -4.16 -27.51
C ALA A 82 -72.43 -4.06 -26.78
N ALA A 83 -72.61 -3.06 -25.92
CA ALA A 83 -73.84 -2.82 -25.18
C ALA A 83 -74.95 -2.12 -25.99
N THR A 84 -74.58 -1.25 -26.96
CA THR A 84 -75.55 -0.51 -27.80
C THR A 84 -76.00 -1.24 -29.06
N GLY A 85 -75.54 -2.48 -29.31
CA GLY A 85 -76.06 -3.30 -30.39
C GLY A 85 -75.89 -2.69 -31.78
N GLY A 86 -74.64 -2.41 -32.18
CA GLY A 86 -74.26 -2.32 -33.60
C GLY A 86 -75.07 -1.38 -34.50
N GLY A 87 -75.37 -0.14 -34.06
CA GLY A 87 -75.95 0.89 -34.93
C GLY A 87 -74.90 1.62 -35.78
N GLU A 88 -75.13 1.68 -37.09
CA GLU A 88 -74.25 2.25 -38.12
C GLU A 88 -74.02 3.79 -38.04
N ALA A 89 -72.78 4.16 -38.36
CA ALA A 89 -72.35 5.36 -39.08
C ALA A 89 -72.58 6.76 -38.46
N LEU A 90 -71.65 7.16 -37.58
CA LEU A 90 -71.07 8.52 -37.67
C LEU A 90 -69.53 8.56 -37.57
N PHE A 91 -68.88 7.42 -37.29
CA PHE A 91 -67.41 7.27 -37.26
C PHE A 91 -66.94 6.00 -38.00
N ALA A 92 -67.61 5.67 -39.10
CA ALA A 92 -67.14 4.65 -40.02
C ALA A 92 -66.31 5.34 -41.11
N ALA A 93 -65.10 5.78 -40.77
CA ALA A 93 -64.09 6.21 -41.73
C ALA A 93 -62.95 5.19 -41.79
N GLU A 94 -62.74 4.67 -42.99
CA GLU A 94 -61.69 3.74 -43.40
C GLU A 94 -60.31 4.09 -42.84
N GLY A 95 -59.62 3.09 -42.27
CA GLY A 95 -58.16 2.95 -42.23
C GLY A 95 -57.30 3.99 -41.49
N GLY A 96 -57.79 5.21 -41.22
CA GLY A 96 -57.01 6.34 -40.72
C GLY A 96 -57.32 6.75 -39.28
N GLU A 97 -58.55 6.58 -38.79
CA GLU A 97 -58.92 7.04 -37.43
C GLU A 97 -58.57 6.04 -36.32
N ALA A 98 -58.44 4.74 -36.64
CA ALA A 98 -57.87 3.76 -35.70
C ALA A 98 -56.38 4.05 -35.38
N VAL A 99 -55.70 4.82 -36.24
CA VAL A 99 -54.33 5.30 -36.03
C VAL A 99 -54.29 6.44 -35.01
N GLY A 100 -55.39 7.22 -34.88
CA GLY A 100 -55.50 8.32 -33.92
C GLY A 100 -55.57 7.90 -32.45
N PHE A 101 -56.10 6.71 -32.16
CA PHE A 101 -56.25 6.17 -30.79
C PHE A 101 -55.09 5.30 -30.30
N GLN A 102 -54.05 5.08 -31.11
CA GLN A 102 -52.85 4.30 -30.71
C GLN A 102 -51.54 5.12 -30.77
N VAL A 103 -51.66 6.44 -30.76
CA VAL A 103 -50.52 7.35 -30.86
C VAL A 103 -49.54 7.16 -29.70
N ALA A 104 -50.02 6.93 -28.46
CA ALA A 104 -49.10 6.72 -27.35
C ALA A 104 -48.34 5.39 -27.46
N ARG A 105 -48.96 4.35 -28.02
CA ARG A 105 -48.30 3.05 -28.27
C ARG A 105 -47.22 3.14 -29.35
N GLN A 106 -47.50 3.83 -30.45
CA GLN A 106 -46.49 4.06 -31.51
C GLN A 106 -45.30 4.87 -30.99
N ARG A 107 -45.57 5.91 -30.18
CA ARG A 107 -44.52 6.67 -29.49
C ARG A 107 -43.71 5.80 -28.54
N LEU A 108 -44.34 4.89 -27.81
CA LEU A 108 -43.66 3.95 -26.93
C LEU A 108 -42.72 3.02 -27.70
N GLU A 109 -43.19 2.43 -28.81
CA GLU A 109 -42.36 1.57 -29.67
C GLU A 109 -41.17 2.34 -30.26
N TRP A 110 -41.39 3.59 -30.67
CA TRP A 110 -40.32 4.48 -31.10
C TRP A 110 -39.30 4.76 -29.98
N MET A 111 -39.77 5.06 -28.76
CA MET A 111 -38.91 5.30 -27.61
C MET A 111 -38.08 4.07 -27.24
N ILE A 112 -38.70 2.88 -27.25
CA ILE A 112 -37.98 1.64 -26.96
C ILE A 112 -36.93 1.37 -28.05
N ARG A 113 -37.27 1.60 -29.32
CA ARG A 113 -36.38 1.34 -30.46
C ARG A 113 -35.22 2.32 -30.59
N TRP A 114 -35.43 3.59 -30.25
CA TRP A 114 -34.45 4.65 -30.49
C TRP A 114 -34.00 5.36 -29.23
N LEU A 115 -34.93 5.76 -28.35
CA LEU A 115 -34.59 6.54 -27.15
C LEU A 115 -33.73 5.73 -26.17
N ILE A 116 -34.07 4.46 -25.90
CA ILE A 116 -33.29 3.59 -25.00
C ILE A 116 -31.85 3.40 -25.51
N PRO A 117 -31.60 3.00 -26.78
CA PRO A 117 -30.27 2.98 -27.37
C PRO A 117 -29.49 4.29 -27.29
N ILE A 118 -30.13 5.43 -27.63
CA ILE A 118 -29.48 6.75 -27.63
C ILE A 118 -28.97 7.10 -26.23
N PHE A 119 -29.82 6.94 -25.21
CA PHE A 119 -29.43 7.19 -23.82
C PHE A 119 -28.43 6.15 -23.29
N GLY A 120 -28.49 4.91 -23.79
CA GLY A 120 -27.48 3.89 -23.58
C GLY A 120 -26.10 4.33 -24.07
N VAL A 121 -25.98 4.75 -25.34
CA VAL A 121 -24.74 5.27 -25.93
C VAL A 121 -24.25 6.51 -25.20
N LEU A 122 -25.16 7.42 -24.83
CA LEU A 122 -24.82 8.62 -24.07
C LEU A 122 -24.23 8.27 -22.70
N SER A 123 -24.87 7.36 -21.96
CA SER A 123 -24.36 6.90 -20.65
C SER A 123 -23.02 6.16 -20.78
N ALA A 124 -22.87 5.32 -21.81
CA ALA A 124 -21.62 4.61 -22.10
C ALA A 124 -20.47 5.57 -22.46
N GLY A 125 -20.76 6.57 -23.30
CA GLY A 125 -19.81 7.62 -23.67
C GLY A 125 -19.36 8.44 -22.48
N LEU A 126 -20.27 8.80 -21.57
CA LEU A 126 -19.94 9.47 -20.31
C LEU A 126 -19.04 8.61 -19.42
N LEU A 127 -19.35 7.31 -19.27
CA LEU A 127 -18.57 6.37 -18.46
C LEU A 127 -17.16 6.16 -19.02
N ILE A 128 -17.03 5.85 -20.31
CA ILE A 128 -15.74 5.62 -20.96
C ILE A 128 -14.93 6.92 -20.99
N GLY A 129 -15.55 8.03 -21.39
CA GLY A 129 -14.88 9.33 -21.47
C GLY A 129 -14.32 9.78 -20.12
N ALA A 130 -15.15 9.79 -19.08
CA ALA A 130 -14.70 10.15 -17.74
C ALA A 130 -13.72 9.12 -17.16
N GLY A 131 -13.89 7.82 -17.44
CA GLY A 131 -12.97 6.77 -17.03
C GLY A 131 -11.58 6.90 -17.65
N VAL A 132 -11.49 7.22 -18.95
CA VAL A 132 -10.21 7.44 -19.64
C VAL A 132 -9.51 8.70 -19.12
N VAL A 133 -10.24 9.82 -19.02
CA VAL A 133 -9.70 11.08 -18.48
C VAL A 133 -9.23 10.90 -17.04
N GLY A 134 -10.02 10.22 -16.21
CA GLY A 134 -9.67 9.88 -14.84
C GLY A 134 -8.42 9.01 -14.76
N TRP A 135 -8.35 7.91 -15.52
CA TRP A 135 -7.23 6.99 -15.50
C TRP A 135 -5.89 7.66 -15.85
N PHE A 136 -5.84 8.41 -16.95
CA PHE A 136 -4.62 9.11 -17.35
C PHE A 136 -4.27 10.26 -16.40
N GLY A 137 -5.27 11.02 -15.93
CA GLY A 137 -5.07 12.10 -14.96
C GLY A 137 -4.51 11.60 -13.62
N LEU A 138 -5.04 10.50 -13.10
CA LEU A 138 -4.58 9.89 -11.85
C LEU A 138 -3.19 9.27 -11.97
N ARG A 139 -2.90 8.52 -13.05
CA ARG A 139 -1.57 7.97 -13.29
C ARG A 139 -0.51 9.06 -13.38
N ARG A 140 -0.83 10.17 -14.05
CA ARG A 140 0.06 11.33 -14.14
C ARG A 140 0.30 11.97 -12.78
N ALA A 141 -0.76 12.19 -12.00
CA ALA A 141 -0.64 12.77 -10.66
C ALA A 141 0.20 11.91 -9.70
N ILE A 142 0.09 10.57 -9.80
CA ILE A 142 0.91 9.63 -9.01
C ILE A 142 2.37 9.66 -9.47
N GLY A 143 2.63 9.65 -10.79
CA GLY A 143 3.99 9.66 -11.34
C GLY A 143 4.75 10.96 -11.08
N GLU A 144 4.06 12.11 -11.02
CA GLU A 144 4.64 13.42 -10.72
C GLU A 144 4.71 13.73 -9.21
N GLY A 145 4.27 12.81 -8.34
CA GLY A 145 4.29 13.01 -6.88
C GLY A 145 3.31 14.08 -6.37
N GLN A 146 2.34 14.50 -7.19
CA GLN A 146 1.35 15.55 -6.87
C GLN A 146 0.12 15.03 -6.09
N TRP A 147 0.25 13.89 -5.41
CA TRP A 147 -0.84 13.34 -4.61
C TRP A 147 -0.99 14.10 -3.29
N THR A 148 -2.02 14.94 -3.20
CA THR A 148 -2.35 15.66 -1.97
C THR A 148 -2.94 14.69 -0.94
N PRO A 149 -2.28 14.45 0.21
CA PRO A 149 -2.86 13.64 1.27
C PRO A 149 -4.11 14.34 1.84
N LEU A 150 -5.12 13.55 2.19
CA LEU A 150 -6.36 14.05 2.78
C LEU A 150 -6.07 14.83 4.07
N LYS A 151 -6.64 16.05 4.18
CA LYS A 151 -6.64 16.82 5.43
C LYS A 151 -7.56 16.12 6.44
N GLY A 152 -6.99 15.69 7.56
CA GLY A 152 -7.68 14.87 8.58
C GLY A 152 -8.99 15.48 9.11
N ASP A 153 -9.08 16.82 9.17
CA ASP A 153 -10.19 17.52 9.82
C ASP A 153 -11.55 17.36 9.09
N ASN A 154 -11.54 17.17 7.76
CA ASN A 154 -12.78 17.14 6.96
C ASN A 154 -13.31 15.71 6.69
N ILE A 155 -12.51 14.68 7.02
CA ILE A 155 -12.83 13.26 6.72
C ILE A 155 -14.08 12.75 7.47
N PRO A 156 -14.30 13.04 8.78
CA PRO A 156 -15.44 12.49 9.52
C PRO A 156 -16.79 12.92 8.95
N LEU A 157 -16.92 14.19 8.55
CA LEU A 157 -18.14 14.72 7.94
C LEU A 157 -18.39 14.06 6.57
N GLY A 158 -17.33 13.90 5.78
CA GLY A 158 -17.39 13.19 4.50
C GLY A 158 -17.89 11.75 4.64
N LEU A 159 -17.41 11.04 5.66
CA LEU A 159 -17.81 9.66 5.95
C LEU A 159 -19.29 9.54 6.32
N ILE A 160 -19.80 10.43 7.18
CA ILE A 160 -21.21 10.41 7.61
C ILE A 160 -22.14 10.66 6.42
N ILE A 161 -21.89 11.72 5.64
CA ILE A 161 -22.75 12.08 4.50
C ILE A 161 -22.71 10.98 3.43
N LEU A 162 -21.53 10.46 3.10
CA LEU A 162 -21.39 9.40 2.09
C LEU A 162 -22.10 8.11 2.54
N THR A 163 -22.05 7.78 3.83
CA THR A 163 -22.76 6.61 4.39
C THR A 163 -24.29 6.77 4.26
N ILE A 164 -24.82 7.97 4.51
CA ILE A 164 -26.25 8.26 4.33
C ILE A 164 -26.65 8.12 2.85
N VAL A 165 -25.88 8.71 1.94
CA VAL A 165 -26.12 8.63 0.49
C VAL A 165 -26.06 7.18 0.01
N MET A 166 -25.06 6.41 0.45
CA MET A 166 -24.91 4.99 0.16
C MET A 166 -26.14 4.18 0.60
N PHE A 167 -26.65 4.44 1.81
CA PHE A 167 -27.79 3.70 2.36
C PHE A 167 -29.10 4.02 1.64
N LEU A 168 -29.34 5.30 1.30
CA LEU A 168 -30.48 5.72 0.50
C LEU A 168 -30.45 5.09 -0.90
N MET A 169 -29.28 5.10 -1.54
CA MET A 169 -29.05 4.46 -2.85
C MET A 169 -29.30 2.95 -2.80
N PHE A 170 -28.79 2.28 -1.76
CA PHE A 170 -28.98 0.85 -1.56
C PHE A 170 -30.46 0.48 -1.39
N PHE A 171 -31.21 1.23 -0.57
CA PHE A 171 -32.63 0.95 -0.37
C PHE A 171 -33.45 1.15 -1.64
N LEU A 172 -33.26 2.26 -2.33
CA LEU A 172 -34.03 2.54 -3.54
C LEU A 172 -33.63 1.57 -4.68
N SER A 173 -32.36 1.15 -4.73
CA SER A 173 -31.90 0.07 -5.60
C SER A 173 -32.66 -1.23 -5.32
N ARG A 174 -32.76 -1.66 -4.06
CA ARG A 174 -33.48 -2.89 -3.66
C ARG A 174 -34.97 -2.81 -3.97
N TYR A 175 -35.57 -1.64 -3.77
CA TYR A 175 -36.96 -1.40 -4.13
C TYR A 175 -37.18 -1.50 -5.65
N ALA A 176 -36.34 -0.82 -6.46
CA ALA A 176 -36.44 -0.83 -7.91
C ALA A 176 -36.14 -2.22 -8.53
N ALA A 177 -35.14 -2.93 -8.03
CA ALA A 177 -34.82 -4.30 -8.44
C ALA A 177 -35.94 -5.29 -8.06
N GLY A 178 -36.62 -5.06 -6.93
CA GLY A 178 -37.79 -5.83 -6.51
C GLY A 178 -38.97 -5.67 -7.48
N LEU A 179 -39.28 -4.44 -7.86
CA LEU A 179 -40.31 -4.14 -8.87
C LEU A 179 -39.94 -4.68 -10.25
N GLY A 180 -38.66 -4.62 -10.63
CA GLY A 180 -38.16 -5.10 -11.93
C GLY A 180 -38.30 -6.61 -12.19
N ARG A 181 -38.76 -7.40 -11.20
CA ARG A 181 -39.05 -8.84 -11.36
C ARG A 181 -40.36 -9.10 -12.10
N VAL A 182 -41.29 -8.15 -12.08
CA VAL A 182 -42.58 -8.29 -12.76
C VAL A 182 -42.39 -8.10 -14.26
N ARG A 183 -42.94 -9.02 -15.07
CA ARG A 183 -42.99 -8.87 -16.54
C ARG A 183 -43.76 -7.59 -16.88
N GLY A 184 -43.18 -6.67 -17.66
CA GLY A 184 -43.69 -5.31 -17.85
C GLY A 184 -42.79 -4.21 -17.27
N TRP A 185 -42.04 -4.51 -16.20
CA TRP A 185 -41.31 -3.50 -15.40
C TRP A 185 -39.79 -3.68 -15.43
N GLN A 186 -39.29 -4.50 -16.35
CA GLN A 186 -37.89 -4.92 -16.39
C GLN A 186 -36.92 -3.74 -16.60
N LEU A 187 -37.38 -2.64 -17.22
CA LEU A 187 -36.57 -1.43 -17.39
C LEU A 187 -36.12 -0.82 -16.05
N LEU A 188 -36.93 -0.95 -15.01
CA LEU A 188 -36.63 -0.46 -13.66
C LEU A 188 -35.44 -1.22 -13.03
N ARG A 189 -35.21 -2.47 -13.47
CA ARG A 189 -34.06 -3.29 -13.03
C ARG A 189 -32.73 -2.69 -13.47
N GLY A 190 -32.65 -2.12 -14.67
CA GLY A 190 -31.45 -1.46 -15.17
C GLY A 190 -31.04 -0.28 -14.30
N GLY A 191 -31.97 0.63 -13.99
CA GLY A 191 -31.72 1.74 -13.07
C GLY A 191 -31.40 1.28 -11.63
N GLY A 192 -32.11 0.27 -11.13
CA GLY A 192 -31.87 -0.31 -9.81
C GLY A 192 -30.49 -0.96 -9.66
N SER A 193 -30.05 -1.73 -10.66
CA SER A 193 -28.72 -2.36 -10.67
C SER A 193 -27.59 -1.33 -10.73
N TYR A 194 -27.77 -0.24 -11.51
CA TYR A 194 -26.82 0.86 -11.54
C TYR A 194 -26.69 1.58 -10.19
N MET A 195 -27.82 1.85 -9.51
CA MET A 195 -27.80 2.42 -8.16
C MET A 195 -27.17 1.51 -7.12
N LEU A 196 -27.26 0.18 -7.29
CA LEU A 196 -26.51 -0.74 -6.45
C LEU A 196 -25.01 -0.58 -6.67
N GLY A 197 -24.57 -0.47 -7.93
CA GLY A 197 -23.19 -0.16 -8.27
C GLY A 197 -22.70 1.11 -7.58
N ASN A 198 -23.50 2.18 -7.63
CA ASN A 198 -23.21 3.44 -6.92
C ASN A 198 -23.02 3.22 -5.40
N ALA A 199 -23.89 2.42 -4.76
CA ALA A 199 -23.78 2.11 -3.33
C ALA A 199 -22.53 1.28 -3.00
N ILE A 200 -22.18 0.28 -3.82
CA ILE A 200 -20.99 -0.57 -3.61
C ILE A 200 -19.71 0.25 -3.74
N VAL A 201 -19.61 1.10 -4.77
CA VAL A 201 -18.43 1.95 -4.95
C VAL A 201 -18.35 3.00 -3.84
N ALA A 202 -19.47 3.57 -3.41
CA ALA A 202 -19.51 4.46 -2.25
C ALA A 202 -19.03 3.76 -0.97
N LEU A 203 -19.43 2.50 -0.74
CA LEU A 203 -18.93 1.70 0.38
C LEU A 203 -17.41 1.52 0.32
N ALA A 204 -16.84 1.24 -0.86
CA ALA A 204 -15.40 1.12 -1.01
C ALA A 204 -14.65 2.42 -0.64
N VAL A 205 -15.21 3.58 -1.00
CA VAL A 205 -14.67 4.89 -0.62
C VAL A 205 -14.82 5.14 0.89
N VAL A 206 -15.96 4.78 1.50
CA VAL A 206 -16.15 4.85 2.96
C VAL A 206 -15.10 4.02 3.71
N VAL A 207 -14.85 2.79 3.25
CA VAL A 207 -13.82 1.91 3.83
C VAL A 207 -12.44 2.53 3.70
N ALA A 208 -12.10 3.10 2.55
CA ALA A 208 -10.81 3.77 2.36
C ALA A 208 -10.63 4.96 3.33
N PHE A 209 -11.67 5.79 3.51
CA PHE A 209 -11.64 6.90 4.47
C PHE A 209 -11.54 6.43 5.92
N ALA A 210 -12.24 5.35 6.27
CA ALA A 210 -12.14 4.75 7.59
C ALA A 210 -10.71 4.26 7.86
N VAL A 211 -10.09 3.54 6.92
CA VAL A 211 -8.70 3.07 7.06
C VAL A 211 -7.72 4.24 7.19
N GLN A 212 -7.93 5.31 6.42
CA GLN A 212 -7.11 6.53 6.50
C GLN A 212 -7.14 7.15 7.90
N LEU A 213 -8.30 7.15 8.57
CA LEU A 213 -8.45 7.70 9.93
C LEU A 213 -7.66 6.91 10.98
N TYR A 214 -7.49 5.60 10.79
CA TYR A 214 -6.82 4.72 11.77
C TYR A 214 -5.34 4.46 11.50
N GLN A 215 -4.90 4.44 10.23
CA GLN A 215 -3.53 4.04 9.87
C GLN A 215 -2.74 5.12 9.12
N SER A 216 -3.31 6.33 8.91
CA SER A 216 -2.69 7.44 8.15
C SER A 216 -2.05 7.02 6.82
N ALA A 217 -2.55 5.94 6.22
CA ALA A 217 -1.94 5.28 5.07
C ALA A 217 -2.67 5.65 3.76
N SER A 218 -2.13 6.64 3.04
CA SER A 218 -2.71 7.20 1.80
C SER A 218 -2.82 6.21 0.63
N ALA A 219 -2.18 5.04 0.72
CA ALA A 219 -2.18 4.03 -0.33
C ALA A 219 -3.59 3.50 -0.66
N TRP A 220 -4.45 3.34 0.34
CA TRP A 220 -5.79 2.77 0.14
C TRP A 220 -6.71 3.70 -0.67
N GLU A 221 -6.63 5.01 -0.46
CA GLU A 221 -7.36 5.98 -1.27
C GLU A 221 -6.88 5.95 -2.72
N GLN A 222 -5.56 5.83 -2.95
CA GLN A 222 -5.00 5.76 -4.29
C GLN A 222 -5.50 4.52 -5.05
N TYR A 223 -5.52 3.35 -4.41
CA TYR A 223 -6.03 2.14 -5.04
C TYR A 223 -7.51 2.25 -5.39
N VAL A 224 -8.34 2.77 -4.49
CA VAL A 224 -9.77 2.97 -4.76
C VAL A 224 -9.98 4.00 -5.87
N ALA A 225 -9.24 5.10 -5.85
CA ALA A 225 -9.34 6.14 -6.88
C ALA A 225 -8.90 5.66 -8.27
N LEU A 226 -7.98 4.69 -8.36
CA LEU A 226 -7.58 4.04 -9.62
C LEU A 226 -8.57 2.96 -10.07
N ALA A 227 -9.24 2.29 -9.13
CA ALA A 227 -10.21 1.24 -9.43
C ALA A 227 -11.51 1.81 -10.04
N ILE A 228 -11.97 2.98 -9.60
CA ILE A 228 -13.23 3.59 -10.08
C ILE A 228 -13.21 3.86 -11.60
N PRO A 229 -12.20 4.55 -12.18
CA PRO A 229 -12.14 4.77 -13.63
C PRO A 229 -12.07 3.48 -14.45
N LEU A 230 -11.37 2.46 -13.95
CA LEU A 230 -11.31 1.14 -14.59
C LEU A 230 -12.69 0.48 -14.63
N LEU A 231 -13.44 0.54 -13.53
CA LEU A 231 -14.81 0.06 -13.45
C LEU A 231 -15.74 0.83 -14.41
N MET A 232 -15.58 2.16 -14.52
CA MET A 232 -16.37 2.97 -15.45
C MET A 232 -16.12 2.55 -16.91
N ILE A 233 -14.87 2.34 -17.30
CA ILE A 233 -14.53 1.85 -18.65
C ILE A 233 -15.13 0.47 -18.89
N LEU A 234 -15.03 -0.44 -17.91
CA LEU A 234 -15.59 -1.79 -18.02
C LEU A 234 -17.11 -1.77 -18.18
N LEU A 235 -17.83 -1.02 -17.34
CA LEU A 235 -19.28 -0.89 -17.41
C LEU A 235 -19.72 -0.19 -18.69
N GLY A 236 -19.01 0.83 -19.15
CA GLY A 236 -19.29 1.50 -20.42
C GLY A 236 -19.04 0.61 -21.63
N ALA A 237 -18.00 -0.23 -21.60
CA ALA A 237 -17.75 -1.22 -22.63
C ALA A 237 -18.84 -2.31 -22.64
N GLU A 238 -19.30 -2.74 -21.45
CA GLU A 238 -20.40 -3.69 -21.32
C GLU A 238 -21.71 -3.14 -21.89
N THR A 239 -22.06 -1.87 -21.62
CA THR A 239 -23.28 -1.27 -22.17
C THR A 239 -23.25 -1.14 -23.69
N LEU A 240 -22.09 -0.81 -24.28
CA LEU A 240 -21.89 -0.84 -25.73
C LEU A 240 -21.98 -2.26 -26.30
N LEU A 241 -21.38 -3.25 -25.62
CA LEU A 241 -21.47 -4.64 -26.04
C LEU A 241 -22.92 -5.14 -25.99
N ASN A 242 -23.65 -4.84 -24.91
CA ASN A 242 -25.06 -5.19 -24.77
C ASN A 242 -25.91 -4.52 -25.86
N LEU A 243 -25.61 -3.27 -26.22
CA LEU A 243 -26.25 -2.58 -27.33
C LEU A 243 -26.03 -3.31 -28.66
N VAL A 244 -24.77 -3.68 -28.97
CA VAL A 244 -24.44 -4.43 -30.18
C VAL A 244 -25.16 -5.78 -30.19
N LEU A 245 -25.15 -6.51 -29.07
CA LEU A 245 -25.84 -7.78 -28.94
C LEU A 245 -27.37 -7.65 -29.08
N ASP A 246 -27.95 -6.54 -28.66
CA ASP A 246 -29.39 -6.29 -28.79
C ASP A 246 -29.82 -6.00 -30.25
N ILE A 247 -28.90 -5.53 -31.10
CA ILE A 247 -29.13 -5.40 -32.56
C ILE A 247 -29.30 -6.78 -33.20
N TYR A 248 -28.53 -7.78 -32.76
CA TYR A 248 -28.58 -9.15 -33.27
C TYR A 248 -29.61 -10.02 -32.56
N ARG A 249 -30.27 -9.52 -31.51
CA ARG A 249 -31.26 -10.29 -30.74
C ARG A 249 -32.61 -10.32 -31.48
N PRO A 250 -33.13 -11.50 -31.85
CA PRO A 250 -34.42 -11.61 -32.52
C PRO A 250 -35.53 -11.10 -31.59
N ARG A 251 -36.33 -10.15 -32.09
CA ARG A 251 -37.42 -9.53 -31.34
C ARG A 251 -38.70 -10.34 -31.55
N SER A 252 -39.06 -11.18 -30.59
CA SER A 252 -40.38 -11.82 -30.52
C SER A 252 -41.40 -10.83 -29.93
N ALA A 253 -42.61 -10.78 -30.49
CA ALA A 253 -43.65 -9.83 -30.09
C ALA A 253 -44.05 -9.91 -28.60
N ASP A 254 -43.81 -11.04 -27.93
CA ASP A 254 -44.20 -11.30 -26.54
C ASP A 254 -43.08 -11.10 -25.50
N VAL A 255 -41.88 -10.67 -25.91
CA VAL A 255 -40.74 -10.48 -24.99
C VAL A 255 -40.29 -9.02 -25.00
N GLU A 256 -40.48 -8.33 -23.88
CA GLU A 256 -39.96 -6.97 -23.72
C GLU A 256 -38.43 -6.93 -23.86
N PRO A 257 -37.89 -5.97 -24.62
CA PRO A 257 -36.45 -5.85 -24.81
C PRO A 257 -35.77 -5.46 -23.51
N ARG A 258 -34.65 -6.14 -23.19
CA ARG A 258 -33.80 -5.77 -22.07
C ARG A 258 -33.07 -4.48 -22.42
N ALA A 259 -33.04 -3.51 -21.51
CA ALA A 259 -32.31 -2.27 -21.73
C ALA A 259 -30.81 -2.53 -21.90
N CYS A 260 -30.16 -1.80 -22.80
CA CYS A 260 -28.70 -1.88 -23.02
C CYS A 260 -27.88 -1.49 -21.77
N PHE A 261 -28.45 -0.68 -20.88
CA PHE A 261 -27.85 -0.28 -19.60
C PHE A 261 -28.14 -1.25 -18.44
N ASP A 262 -28.81 -2.37 -18.70
CA ASP A 262 -28.95 -3.47 -17.73
C ASP A 262 -27.62 -4.27 -17.68
N SER A 263 -26.70 -3.84 -16.82
CA SER A 263 -25.40 -4.48 -16.66
C SER A 263 -25.57 -5.87 -16.03
N ARG A 264 -25.03 -6.90 -16.69
CA ARG A 264 -24.96 -8.26 -16.17
C ARG A 264 -24.00 -8.31 -14.99
N LEU A 265 -22.89 -7.58 -15.05
CA LEU A 265 -21.92 -7.47 -13.94
C LEU A 265 -22.58 -6.96 -12.65
N LEU A 266 -23.40 -5.90 -12.76
CA LEU A 266 -24.14 -5.37 -11.61
C LEU A 266 -25.36 -6.24 -11.25
N GLY A 267 -25.98 -6.87 -12.24
CA GLY A 267 -27.06 -7.84 -12.05
C GLY A 267 -26.67 -9.04 -11.18
N LEU A 268 -25.44 -9.56 -11.35
CA LEU A 268 -24.88 -10.66 -10.56
C LEU A 268 -24.86 -10.37 -9.04
N ILE A 269 -24.67 -9.11 -8.68
CA ILE A 269 -24.57 -8.65 -7.28
C ILE A 269 -25.95 -8.22 -6.75
N SER A 270 -26.83 -7.75 -7.63
CA SER A 270 -28.16 -7.23 -7.28
C SER A 270 -29.18 -8.31 -7.00
N GLU A 271 -29.13 -9.45 -7.68
CA GLU A 271 -30.05 -10.56 -7.43
C GLU A 271 -29.49 -11.47 -6.31
N PRO A 272 -30.18 -11.65 -5.16
CA PRO A 272 -29.72 -12.57 -4.12
C PRO A 272 -29.69 -14.01 -4.68
N GLY A 273 -28.50 -14.56 -4.88
CA GLY A 273 -28.25 -15.86 -5.52
C GLY A 273 -27.66 -15.79 -6.95
N GLY A 274 -27.50 -14.60 -7.53
CA GLY A 274 -27.17 -14.39 -8.95
C GLY A 274 -25.85 -15.01 -9.43
N ILE A 275 -24.75 -14.88 -8.67
CA ILE A 275 -23.45 -15.47 -9.04
C ILE A 275 -23.53 -16.99 -9.16
N VAL A 276 -24.25 -17.63 -8.23
CA VAL A 276 -24.35 -19.09 -8.18
C VAL A 276 -25.24 -19.54 -9.34
N HIS A 277 -26.37 -18.87 -9.57
CA HIS A 277 -27.27 -19.18 -10.69
C HIS A 277 -26.64 -18.93 -12.06
N SER A 278 -25.82 -17.89 -12.25
CA SER A 278 -25.14 -17.65 -13.53
C SER A 278 -24.04 -18.67 -13.82
N VAL A 279 -23.30 -19.11 -12.79
CA VAL A 279 -22.32 -20.19 -12.92
C VAL A 279 -23.05 -21.49 -13.23
N ALA A 280 -24.17 -21.76 -12.56
CA ALA A 280 -25.01 -22.91 -12.84
C ALA A 280 -25.60 -22.87 -14.26
N GLU A 281 -26.01 -21.69 -14.75
CA GLU A 281 -26.56 -21.50 -16.09
C GLU A 281 -25.47 -21.61 -17.17
N ALA A 282 -24.25 -21.15 -16.90
CA ALA A 282 -23.09 -21.33 -17.79
C ALA A 282 -22.62 -22.79 -17.84
N VAL A 283 -22.65 -23.51 -16.71
CA VAL A 283 -22.39 -24.96 -16.66
C VAL A 283 -23.51 -25.72 -17.37
N ASN A 284 -24.78 -25.36 -17.16
CA ASN A 284 -25.91 -25.95 -17.85
C ASN A 284 -25.84 -25.71 -19.37
N TYR A 285 -25.36 -24.53 -19.79
CA TYR A 285 -25.11 -24.19 -21.18
C TYR A 285 -23.96 -25.01 -21.80
N GLN A 286 -22.83 -25.15 -21.10
CA GLN A 286 -21.65 -25.85 -21.62
C GLN A 286 -21.78 -27.37 -21.58
N PHE A 287 -22.55 -27.90 -20.62
CA PHE A 287 -22.63 -29.33 -20.36
C PHE A 287 -24.02 -29.95 -20.61
N GLY A 288 -25.05 -29.14 -20.86
CA GLY A 288 -26.38 -29.60 -21.28
C GLY A 288 -27.22 -30.32 -20.21
N PHE A 289 -26.83 -30.25 -18.93
CA PHE A 289 -27.58 -30.85 -17.81
C PHE A 289 -27.91 -29.82 -16.73
N GLU A 290 -29.18 -29.81 -16.28
CA GLU A 290 -29.75 -28.84 -15.32
C GLU A 290 -29.21 -29.02 -13.89
N VAL A 291 -27.94 -28.69 -13.66
CA VAL A 291 -27.29 -28.82 -12.35
C VAL A 291 -28.04 -28.02 -11.27
N SER A 292 -28.59 -26.86 -11.62
CA SER A 292 -29.28 -25.96 -10.69
C SER A 292 -30.53 -26.57 -10.05
N GLN A 293 -31.18 -27.54 -10.71
CA GLN A 293 -32.38 -28.21 -10.19
C GLN A 293 -32.06 -29.44 -9.34
N THR A 294 -30.81 -29.90 -9.33
CA THR A 294 -30.43 -31.06 -8.51
C THR A 294 -30.37 -30.68 -7.03
N TRP A 295 -30.88 -31.58 -6.18
CA TRP A 295 -30.86 -31.41 -4.71
C TRP A 295 -29.45 -31.09 -4.17
N PHE A 296 -28.42 -31.60 -4.85
CA PHE A 296 -27.01 -31.42 -4.53
C PHE A 296 -26.60 -29.94 -4.56
N TYR A 297 -27.06 -29.19 -5.56
CA TYR A 297 -26.74 -27.78 -5.69
C TYR A 297 -27.43 -26.92 -4.61
N GLN A 298 -28.69 -27.23 -4.29
CA GLN A 298 -29.42 -26.55 -3.20
C GLN A 298 -28.78 -26.83 -1.83
N LEU A 299 -28.33 -28.06 -1.62
CA LEU A 299 -27.57 -28.44 -0.43
C LEU A 299 -26.22 -27.70 -0.39
N LEU A 300 -25.48 -27.67 -1.50
CA LEU A 300 -24.20 -26.98 -1.60
C LEU A 300 -24.35 -25.49 -1.29
N GLN A 301 -25.35 -24.81 -1.85
CA GLN A 301 -25.63 -23.40 -1.58
C GLN A 301 -25.99 -23.15 -0.11
N ARG A 302 -26.78 -24.04 0.50
CA ARG A 302 -27.19 -23.93 1.91
C ARG A 302 -26.06 -24.22 2.89
N VAL A 303 -25.13 -25.11 2.54
CA VAL A 303 -24.02 -25.53 3.40
C VAL A 303 -22.79 -24.65 3.21
N LEU A 304 -22.52 -24.16 2.01
CA LEU A 304 -21.30 -23.41 1.70
C LEU A 304 -21.22 -22.08 2.47
N ALA A 305 -22.31 -21.33 2.55
CA ALA A 305 -22.34 -20.06 3.29
C ALA A 305 -22.05 -20.22 4.80
N PRO A 306 -22.74 -21.09 5.56
CA PRO A 306 -22.40 -21.33 6.96
C PRO A 306 -21.03 -22.00 7.12
N LEU A 307 -20.59 -22.86 6.19
CA LEU A 307 -19.26 -23.46 6.22
C LEU A 307 -18.16 -22.41 6.08
N ILE A 308 -18.30 -21.47 5.15
CA ILE A 308 -17.38 -20.32 5.00
C ILE A 308 -17.44 -19.46 6.26
N GLY A 309 -18.63 -19.17 6.78
CA GLY A 309 -18.79 -18.43 8.03
C GLY A 309 -18.08 -19.08 9.21
N VAL A 310 -18.27 -20.38 9.40
CA VAL A 310 -17.57 -21.18 10.43
C VAL A 310 -16.07 -21.19 10.17
N GLY A 311 -15.62 -21.32 8.91
CA GLY A 311 -14.21 -21.26 8.54
C GLY A 311 -13.56 -19.92 8.89
N VAL A 312 -14.24 -18.80 8.59
CA VAL A 312 -13.77 -17.45 8.95
C VAL A 312 -13.70 -17.29 10.47
N VAL A 313 -14.73 -17.74 11.19
CA VAL A 313 -14.73 -17.71 12.67
C VAL A 313 -13.62 -18.61 13.24
N ALA A 314 -13.38 -19.79 12.65
CA ALA A 314 -12.32 -20.69 13.09
C ALA A 314 -10.93 -20.08 12.87
N VAL A 315 -10.68 -19.46 11.71
CA VAL A 315 -9.44 -18.70 11.44
C VAL A 315 -9.29 -17.53 12.40
N TRP A 316 -10.38 -16.83 12.70
CA TRP A 316 -10.39 -15.74 13.66
C TRP A 316 -10.08 -16.22 15.09
N LEU A 317 -10.64 -17.36 15.52
CA LEU A 317 -10.32 -18.00 16.79
C LEU A 317 -8.89 -18.56 16.84
N LEU A 318 -8.33 -19.00 15.71
CA LEU A 318 -6.93 -19.41 15.64
C LEU A 318 -5.99 -18.25 16.00
N SER A 319 -6.41 -17.00 15.76
CA SER A 319 -5.65 -15.80 16.17
C SER A 319 -5.53 -15.62 17.69
N CYS A 320 -6.30 -16.38 18.48
CA CYS A 320 -6.18 -16.42 19.94
C CYS A 320 -4.96 -17.20 20.42
N ILE A 321 -4.43 -18.13 19.60
CA ILE A 321 -3.32 -18.99 19.99
C ILE A 321 -2.00 -18.29 19.66
N VAL A 322 -1.15 -18.11 20.67
CA VAL A 322 0.19 -17.55 20.52
C VAL A 322 1.20 -18.61 20.94
N ILE A 323 2.07 -18.98 20.01
CA ILE A 323 3.19 -19.88 20.25
C ILE A 323 4.46 -19.03 20.29
N VAL A 324 5.14 -19.01 21.42
CA VAL A 324 6.43 -18.32 21.62
C VAL A 324 7.54 -19.35 21.47
N GLN A 325 8.46 -19.13 20.51
CA GLN A 325 9.53 -20.08 20.22
C GLN A 325 10.63 -20.06 21.30
N PRO A 326 11.49 -21.09 21.34
CA PRO A 326 12.75 -21.00 22.11
C PRO A 326 13.55 -19.75 21.69
N TYR A 327 14.17 -19.06 22.65
CA TYR A 327 14.92 -17.79 22.47
C TYR A 327 14.07 -16.52 22.20
N GLU A 328 12.75 -16.67 22.06
CA GLU A 328 11.80 -15.57 21.95
C GLU A 328 11.15 -15.25 23.30
N ARG A 329 10.79 -13.98 23.47
CA ARG A 329 9.83 -13.54 24.48
C ARG A 329 8.75 -12.70 23.84
N ALA A 330 7.53 -12.80 24.36
CA ALA A 330 6.40 -12.07 23.82
C ALA A 330 5.80 -11.07 24.82
N ILE A 331 5.46 -9.90 24.31
CA ILE A 331 4.68 -8.88 25.03
C ILE A 331 3.29 -8.84 24.42
N ILE A 332 2.26 -8.89 25.28
CA ILE A 332 0.87 -8.70 24.86
C ILE A 332 0.53 -7.22 24.95
N GLU A 333 0.07 -6.67 23.84
CA GLU A 333 -0.50 -5.33 23.71
C GLU A 333 -2.02 -5.44 23.59
N ARG A 334 -2.74 -4.85 24.54
CA ARG A 334 -4.20 -4.71 24.49
C ARG A 334 -4.52 -3.26 24.14
N PHE A 335 -5.12 -3.04 22.97
CA PHE A 335 -5.35 -1.70 22.41
C PHE A 335 -4.11 -0.78 22.45
N GLY A 336 -2.92 -1.34 22.23
CA GLY A 336 -1.64 -0.60 22.25
C GLY A 336 -1.02 -0.43 23.64
N ARG A 337 -1.74 -0.73 24.74
CA ARG A 337 -1.16 -0.76 26.09
C ARG A 337 -0.56 -2.14 26.38
N GLN A 338 0.67 -2.17 26.85
CA GLN A 338 1.33 -3.41 27.25
C GLN A 338 0.73 -3.91 28.58
N VAL A 339 0.11 -5.09 28.55
CA VAL A 339 -0.52 -5.69 29.73
C VAL A 339 0.50 -6.35 30.64
N ASN A 340 1.58 -6.87 30.05
CA ASN A 340 2.59 -7.64 30.74
C ASN A 340 4.01 -7.08 30.53
N PRO A 341 4.31 -5.87 31.05
CA PRO A 341 5.63 -5.25 30.89
C PRO A 341 6.70 -5.95 31.77
N GLN A 342 6.38 -6.26 33.03
CA GLN A 342 7.38 -6.74 33.99
C GLN A 342 7.66 -8.25 33.90
N SER A 343 6.75 -9.03 33.31
CA SER A 343 6.90 -10.49 33.21
C SER A 343 6.64 -11.02 31.79
N PRO A 344 7.44 -10.64 30.77
CA PRO A 344 7.23 -11.07 29.39
C PRO A 344 7.00 -12.58 29.26
N LEU A 345 6.13 -12.98 28.34
CA LEU A 345 5.79 -14.39 28.13
C LEU A 345 7.04 -15.17 27.74
N GLN A 346 7.25 -16.29 28.41
CA GLN A 346 8.35 -17.21 28.16
C GLN A 346 8.04 -18.10 26.93
N PRO A 347 8.99 -18.91 26.45
CA PRO A 347 8.69 -19.91 25.42
C PRO A 347 7.57 -20.85 25.87
N GLY A 348 6.54 -21.00 25.04
CA GLY A 348 5.32 -21.74 25.41
C GLY A 348 4.11 -21.37 24.56
N VAL A 349 2.99 -22.04 24.84
CA VAL A 349 1.69 -21.79 24.19
C VAL A 349 0.81 -20.98 25.14
N TYR A 350 0.34 -19.84 24.67
CA TYR A 350 -0.52 -18.94 25.42
C TYR A 350 -1.79 -18.62 24.63
N PHE A 351 -2.85 -18.32 25.36
CA PHE A 351 -4.10 -17.83 24.80
C PHE A 351 -4.23 -16.33 25.04
N LYS A 352 -4.52 -15.60 23.97
CA LYS A 352 -4.84 -14.18 23.98
C LYS A 352 -6.22 -13.95 23.38
N TRP A 353 -6.74 -12.74 23.49
CA TRP A 353 -7.95 -12.32 22.80
C TRP A 353 -7.72 -12.27 21.28
N PRO A 354 -8.77 -12.55 20.49
CA PRO A 354 -8.64 -12.55 19.04
C PRO A 354 -8.26 -11.15 18.54
N ALA A 355 -7.55 -11.10 17.41
CA ALA A 355 -7.27 -9.83 16.76
C ALA A 355 -8.60 -9.15 16.37
N PRO A 356 -8.75 -7.82 16.55
CA PRO A 356 -7.72 -6.82 16.81
C PRO A 356 -7.54 -6.40 18.29
N PHE A 357 -8.25 -7.01 19.23
CA PHE A 357 -8.27 -6.58 20.64
C PHE A 357 -6.92 -6.73 21.35
N GLU A 358 -6.25 -7.85 21.09
CA GLU A 358 -4.89 -8.13 21.58
C GLU A 358 -3.94 -8.53 20.46
N ARG A 359 -2.72 -7.97 20.52
CA ARG A 359 -1.61 -8.31 19.64
C ARG A 359 -0.45 -8.84 20.48
N ALA A 360 0.16 -9.93 20.05
CA ALA A 360 1.37 -10.46 20.67
C ALA A 360 2.58 -10.08 19.81
N ARG A 361 3.45 -9.23 20.35
CA ARG A 361 4.74 -8.90 19.72
C ARG A 361 5.82 -9.80 20.28
N LYS A 362 6.54 -10.48 19.40
CA LYS A 362 7.61 -11.42 19.76
C LYS A 362 8.96 -10.75 19.49
N TYR A 363 9.91 -10.96 20.39
CA TYR A 363 11.26 -10.40 20.32
C TYR A 363 12.29 -11.47 20.62
N ASN A 364 13.30 -11.60 19.75
CA ASN A 364 14.43 -12.51 19.93
C ASN A 364 15.34 -11.93 20.99
N THR A 365 15.26 -12.50 22.18
CA THR A 365 15.93 -11.94 23.37
C THR A 365 17.29 -12.60 23.60
N ASP A 366 17.38 -13.91 23.37
CA ASP A 366 18.60 -14.68 23.60
C ASP A 366 19.52 -14.74 22.35
N GLN A 367 19.06 -14.20 21.21
CA GLN A 367 19.88 -14.13 20.00
C GLN A 367 20.83 -12.93 20.04
N LEU A 368 22.07 -13.14 19.57
CA LEU A 368 23.02 -12.05 19.35
C LEU A 368 22.64 -11.27 18.09
N HIS A 369 22.33 -10.00 18.29
CA HIS A 369 22.14 -9.02 17.22
C HIS A 369 23.47 -8.36 16.91
N THR A 370 23.77 -8.15 15.64
CA THR A 370 25.05 -7.58 15.20
C THR A 370 24.82 -6.28 14.44
N ILE A 371 25.48 -5.22 14.90
CA ILE A 371 25.56 -3.94 14.21
C ILE A 371 26.98 -3.78 13.68
N LEU A 372 27.09 -3.37 12.42
CA LEU A 372 28.37 -3.07 11.78
C LEU A 372 28.50 -1.57 11.62
N VAL A 373 29.40 -0.97 12.40
CA VAL A 373 29.75 0.45 12.31
C VAL A 373 30.94 0.60 11.36
N GLY A 374 30.89 1.61 10.49
CA GLY A 374 31.93 1.88 9.48
C GLY A 374 31.57 1.45 8.05
N ALA A 375 30.37 0.90 7.83
CA ALA A 375 29.86 0.55 6.50
C ALA A 375 28.72 1.49 6.08
N THR A 376 28.78 2.03 4.85
CA THR A 376 27.84 3.04 4.36
C THR A 376 26.70 2.46 3.51
N SER A 377 26.85 1.27 2.94
CA SER A 377 25.88 0.68 2.01
C SER A 377 25.38 -0.71 2.41
N GLU A 378 24.11 -1.00 2.14
CA GLU A 378 23.59 -2.37 2.11
C GLU A 378 24.33 -3.20 1.05
N ILE A 379 24.38 -4.52 1.25
CA ILE A 379 25.00 -5.45 0.32
C ILE A 379 24.22 -5.36 -1.00
N LYS A 380 24.81 -4.81 -2.06
CA LYS A 380 24.22 -4.89 -3.41
C LYS A 380 24.09 -6.36 -3.79
N GLU A 381 22.86 -6.87 -3.86
CA GLU A 381 22.52 -8.28 -4.10
C GLU A 381 23.21 -8.88 -5.34
N GLU A 382 23.47 -8.06 -6.36
CA GLU A 382 24.22 -8.45 -7.56
C GLU A 382 25.65 -8.93 -7.26
N GLN A 383 26.32 -8.41 -6.24
CA GLN A 383 27.69 -8.80 -5.88
C GLN A 383 27.76 -10.05 -4.98
N SER A 384 26.67 -10.38 -4.28
CA SER A 384 26.59 -11.54 -3.39
C SER A 384 26.67 -12.88 -4.16
N LYS A 385 26.16 -12.92 -5.40
CA LYS A 385 26.27 -14.13 -6.24
C LYS A 385 27.63 -14.31 -6.91
N ALA A 386 28.41 -13.24 -7.07
CA ALA A 386 29.71 -13.29 -7.76
C ALA A 386 30.90 -13.57 -6.81
N LYS A 387 30.82 -13.19 -5.53
CA LYS A 387 31.96 -13.20 -4.59
C LYS A 387 32.00 -14.44 -3.68
N LYS A 388 31.88 -15.64 -4.25
CA LYS A 388 32.18 -16.92 -3.56
C LYS A 388 33.64 -17.38 -3.72
N ARG A 389 34.52 -16.53 -4.29
CA ARG A 389 35.96 -16.75 -4.29
C ARG A 389 36.57 -16.06 -3.07
N PHE A 390 37.41 -16.79 -2.35
CA PHE A 390 38.31 -16.28 -1.31
C PHE A 390 39.37 -15.36 -1.93
N ASP A 391 38.96 -14.25 -2.53
CA ASP A 391 39.92 -13.23 -2.97
C ASP A 391 40.51 -12.57 -1.71
N VAL A 392 41.84 -12.52 -1.67
CA VAL A 392 42.58 -11.80 -0.64
C VAL A 392 42.23 -10.32 -0.76
N GLU A 393 41.49 -9.78 0.20
CA GLU A 393 41.14 -8.35 0.22
C GLU A 393 42.38 -7.53 0.58
N LEU A 394 42.83 -6.69 -0.35
CA LEU A 394 43.97 -5.80 -0.19
C LEU A 394 43.50 -4.45 0.37
N TRP A 395 44.34 -3.74 1.13
CA TRP A 395 44.00 -2.39 1.63
C TRP A 395 43.66 -1.38 0.52
N THR A 396 44.10 -1.65 -0.72
CA THR A 396 43.83 -0.84 -1.92
C THR A 396 42.46 -1.07 -2.54
N ASP A 397 41.70 -2.09 -2.12
CA ASP A 397 40.43 -2.46 -2.75
C ASP A 397 39.29 -1.53 -2.33
N LYS A 398 38.55 -0.94 -3.28
CA LYS A 398 37.45 0.03 -3.02
C LYS A 398 36.39 -0.47 -2.03
N ALA A 399 36.12 -1.78 -2.02
CA ALA A 399 35.14 -2.40 -1.14
C ALA A 399 35.74 -3.64 -0.46
N HIS A 400 35.52 -3.73 0.86
CA HIS A 400 35.92 -4.84 1.72
C HIS A 400 34.64 -5.41 2.32
N ALA A 401 34.53 -6.74 2.36
CA ALA A 401 33.29 -7.44 2.71
C ALA A 401 32.05 -7.04 1.87
N GLY A 402 32.26 -6.48 0.67
CA GLY A 402 31.18 -6.09 -0.26
C GLY A 402 30.41 -4.82 0.13
N ARG A 403 30.97 -3.97 1.00
CA ARG A 403 30.36 -2.69 1.44
C ARG A 403 31.32 -1.52 1.24
N ASP A 404 30.74 -0.35 1.01
CA ASP A 404 31.49 0.91 0.96
C ASP A 404 31.89 1.36 2.38
N HIS A 405 33.09 1.92 2.53
CA HIS A 405 33.64 2.32 3.82
C HIS A 405 33.20 3.71 4.24
N PHE A 406 33.12 3.90 5.55
CA PHE A 406 33.10 5.22 6.15
C PHE A 406 34.51 5.67 6.52
N ASN A 407 34.87 6.90 6.13
CA ASN A 407 36.15 7.50 6.49
C ASN A 407 36.03 8.15 7.88
N PHE A 408 36.70 7.58 8.87
CA PHE A 408 36.80 8.18 10.21
C PHE A 408 37.94 9.18 10.27
N VAL A 409 37.68 10.33 10.87
CA VAL A 409 38.70 11.32 11.20
C VAL A 409 39.41 10.90 12.48
N ILE A 410 40.74 10.96 12.48
CA ILE A 410 41.57 10.68 13.65
C ILE A 410 42.47 11.86 13.98
N SER A 411 42.90 11.93 15.24
CA SER A 411 43.81 12.96 15.72
C SER A 411 45.23 12.73 15.18
N PRO A 412 45.95 13.78 14.73
CA PRO A 412 47.38 13.67 14.47
C PRO A 412 48.15 13.36 15.76
N LEU A 413 49.33 12.72 15.64
CA LEU A 413 50.14 12.31 16.79
C LEU A 413 50.50 13.55 17.66
N PRO A 414 50.21 13.52 18.99
CA PRO A 414 50.60 14.61 19.88
C PRO A 414 52.12 14.77 19.89
N GLY A 415 52.62 15.94 19.49
CA GLY A 415 54.06 16.25 19.49
C GLY A 415 54.69 16.40 18.11
N VAL A 416 54.00 16.04 17.03
CA VAL A 416 54.35 16.50 15.68
C VAL A 416 53.88 17.96 15.57
N GLN A 417 54.68 18.88 16.12
CA GLN A 417 54.51 20.30 15.81
C GLN A 417 54.63 20.43 14.30
N SER A 418 53.53 20.75 13.62
CA SER A 418 53.56 21.34 12.28
C SER A 418 54.68 22.37 12.28
N GLY A 419 55.69 22.14 11.44
CA GLY A 419 57.02 22.73 11.56
C GLY A 419 57.01 24.12 12.19
N ARG A 420 57.64 24.23 13.36
CA ARG A 420 58.02 25.50 13.97
C ARG A 420 58.62 26.38 12.86
N ARG A 421 57.96 27.47 12.47
CA ARG A 421 58.54 28.46 11.55
C ARG A 421 59.94 28.79 12.05
N GLN A 422 60.96 28.44 11.26
CA GLN A 422 62.31 28.97 11.44
C GLN A 422 62.19 30.49 11.17
N PRO A 423 62.53 31.39 12.11
CA PRO A 423 62.19 32.82 11.97
C PRO A 423 62.99 33.61 10.90
N ASP A 424 63.96 33.02 10.21
CA ASP A 424 64.99 33.77 9.46
C ASP A 424 64.98 33.55 7.94
N GLN A 425 63.85 33.75 7.28
CA GLN A 425 63.85 34.06 5.83
C GLN A 425 62.88 35.21 5.52
N PRO A 426 63.38 36.43 5.21
CA PRO A 426 62.56 37.51 4.73
C PRO A 426 62.38 37.40 3.21
N GLY A 427 61.13 37.28 2.76
CA GLY A 427 60.76 37.57 1.38
C GLY A 427 60.15 36.41 0.59
N VAL A 428 58.92 36.03 0.91
CA VAL A 428 57.96 35.55 -0.10
C VAL A 428 56.61 36.20 0.19
N SER A 429 56.16 37.04 -0.74
CA SER A 429 54.89 37.75 -0.70
C SER A 429 53.72 36.77 -0.78
N LEU A 430 52.82 36.83 0.20
CA LEU A 430 51.58 36.06 0.24
C LEU A 430 50.55 36.69 -0.71
N THR A 431 50.62 36.33 -1.98
CA THR A 431 49.51 36.50 -2.93
C THR A 431 49.22 35.16 -3.59
N GLY A 432 48.51 34.33 -2.84
CA GLY A 432 48.02 33.01 -3.22
C GLY A 432 47.36 32.44 -1.97
N GLU A 433 46.15 31.90 -2.09
CA GLU A 433 45.42 31.30 -0.97
C GLU A 433 46.26 30.18 -0.35
N ASP A 434 46.86 30.45 0.82
CA ASP A 434 47.76 29.53 1.53
C ASP A 434 47.01 28.26 1.98
N GLU A 435 47.03 27.22 1.15
CA GLU A 435 46.64 25.85 1.54
C GLU A 435 47.47 25.30 2.72
N SER A 436 48.63 25.91 3.02
CA SER A 436 49.57 25.48 4.05
C SER A 436 49.13 25.73 5.50
N THR A 437 47.94 26.29 5.73
CA THR A 437 47.40 26.56 7.08
C THR A 437 46.29 25.59 7.51
N ARG A 438 46.04 24.52 6.74
CA ARG A 438 45.06 23.49 7.16
C ARG A 438 45.72 22.56 8.19
N ALA A 439 45.11 22.44 9.37
CA ALA A 439 45.51 21.43 10.35
C ALA A 439 45.48 20.05 9.66
N PRO A 440 46.53 19.22 9.79
CA PRO A 440 46.58 17.93 9.11
C PRO A 440 45.44 17.05 9.61
N VAL A 441 44.55 16.65 8.69
CA VAL A 441 43.46 15.71 8.96
C VAL A 441 43.91 14.34 8.49
N HIS A 442 43.88 13.36 9.40
CA HIS A 442 44.16 11.98 9.07
C HIS A 442 42.84 11.22 8.94
N LEU A 443 42.70 10.45 7.85
CA LEU A 443 41.54 9.63 7.58
C LEU A 443 41.91 8.15 7.70
N ILE A 444 41.06 7.40 8.38
CA ILE A 444 41.21 5.96 8.54
C ILE A 444 39.89 5.26 8.21
N ARG A 445 40.00 4.05 7.67
CA ARG A 445 38.87 3.16 7.46
C ARG A 445 38.99 2.02 8.46
N MET A 446 37.87 1.68 9.09
CA MET A 446 37.78 0.55 10.01
C MET A 446 36.35 0.03 10.07
N PHE A 447 36.21 -1.24 10.42
CA PHE A 447 34.93 -1.81 10.82
C PHE A 447 34.91 -2.06 12.32
N VAL A 448 33.82 -1.68 12.96
CA VAL A 448 33.57 -2.00 14.36
C VAL A 448 32.32 -2.86 14.43
N ILE A 449 32.48 -4.09 14.89
CA ILE A 449 31.39 -5.03 15.10
C ILE A 449 30.90 -4.85 16.53
N VAL A 450 29.63 -4.51 16.68
CA VAL A 450 28.95 -4.39 17.98
C VAL A 450 27.90 -5.49 18.06
N GLN A 451 28.09 -6.41 19.00
CA GLN A 451 27.13 -7.48 19.27
C GLN A 451 26.41 -7.21 20.58
N TYR A 452 25.08 -7.23 20.53
CA TYR A 452 24.22 -7.04 21.68
C TYR A 452 23.15 -8.12 21.75
N LYS A 453 22.64 -8.36 22.95
CA LYS A 453 21.43 -9.17 23.19
C LYS A 453 20.45 -8.35 24.01
N ILE A 454 19.16 -8.64 23.86
CA ILE A 454 18.14 -7.92 24.63
C ILE A 454 18.08 -8.54 26.02
N ARG A 455 18.00 -7.74 27.08
CA ARG A 455 17.90 -8.31 28.44
C ARG A 455 16.47 -8.83 28.65
N PRO A 456 16.31 -10.13 28.97
CA PRO A 456 14.98 -10.71 29.06
C PRO A 456 14.07 -10.13 30.15
N SER A 457 14.66 -9.65 31.25
CA SER A 457 13.97 -8.96 32.34
C SER A 457 13.60 -7.51 32.04
N GLU A 458 14.29 -6.88 31.09
CA GLU A 458 14.15 -5.45 30.76
C GLU A 458 13.52 -5.21 29.38
N LEU A 459 12.92 -6.24 28.77
CA LEU A 459 12.30 -6.15 27.44
C LEU A 459 11.26 -5.03 27.32
N TYR A 460 10.56 -4.69 28.42
CA TYR A 460 9.64 -3.56 28.42
C TYR A 460 10.34 -2.23 28.10
N ARG A 461 11.57 -2.03 28.59
CA ARG A 461 12.34 -0.81 28.34
C ARG A 461 12.70 -0.67 26.86
N TYR A 462 13.09 -1.79 26.24
CA TYR A 462 13.39 -1.89 24.81
C TYR A 462 12.20 -1.50 23.92
N THR A 463 10.97 -1.74 24.39
CA THR A 463 9.75 -1.50 23.62
C THR A 463 9.00 -0.20 23.95
N GLN A 464 9.20 0.37 25.14
CA GLN A 464 8.45 1.55 25.60
C GLN A 464 9.22 2.86 25.47
N ASN A 465 10.53 2.84 25.70
CA ASN A 465 11.31 4.08 25.83
C ASN A 465 11.65 4.70 24.47
N VAL A 466 11.83 3.87 23.44
CA VAL A 466 12.28 4.29 22.11
C VAL A 466 11.47 3.58 21.03
N SER A 467 10.97 4.33 20.05
CA SER A 467 10.16 3.80 18.94
C SER A 467 10.95 2.85 18.02
N HIS A 468 12.22 3.18 17.75
CA HIS A 468 13.15 2.40 16.91
C HIS A 468 14.43 2.07 17.70
N PRO A 469 14.39 1.08 18.60
CA PRO A 469 15.50 0.80 19.51
C PRO A 469 16.76 0.31 18.79
N GLN A 470 16.62 -0.41 17.68
CA GLN A 470 17.77 -0.88 16.88
C GLN A 470 18.56 0.29 16.29
N GLU A 471 17.87 1.25 15.66
CA GLU A 471 18.48 2.48 15.12
C GLU A 471 19.14 3.30 16.23
N ALA A 472 18.51 3.38 17.41
CA ALA A 472 19.09 4.09 18.54
C ALA A 472 20.41 3.48 19.01
N ILE A 473 20.50 2.15 19.13
CA ILE A 473 21.76 1.45 19.49
C ILE A 473 22.81 1.68 18.41
N GLU A 474 22.41 1.62 17.14
CA GLU A 474 23.30 1.91 16.02
C GLU A 474 23.85 3.34 16.09
N HIS A 475 23.01 4.35 16.32
CA HIS A 475 23.45 5.73 16.47
C HIS A 475 24.37 5.94 17.68
N ILE A 476 24.10 5.27 18.81
CA ILE A 476 24.99 5.29 19.98
C ILE A 476 26.35 4.70 19.62
N ALA A 477 26.36 3.54 18.96
CA ALA A 477 27.58 2.89 18.54
C ALA A 477 28.40 3.76 17.57
N TRP A 478 27.75 4.35 16.56
CA TRP A 478 28.37 5.30 15.63
C TRP A 478 28.98 6.50 16.35
N ASN A 479 28.23 7.11 17.27
CA ASN A 479 28.70 8.32 17.98
C ASN A 479 29.89 8.02 18.90
N GLU A 480 29.85 6.91 19.65
CA GLU A 480 30.97 6.53 20.52
C GLU A 480 32.22 6.11 19.73
N VAL A 481 32.06 5.37 18.62
CA VAL A 481 33.18 5.05 17.73
C VAL A 481 33.77 6.32 17.10
N LEU A 482 32.93 7.23 16.61
CA LEU A 482 33.37 8.49 16.02
C LEU A 482 34.15 9.35 17.04
N ARG A 483 33.62 9.50 18.25
CA ARG A 483 34.26 10.25 19.34
C ARG A 483 35.59 9.63 19.75
N TYR A 484 35.63 8.31 19.86
CA TYR A 484 36.86 7.59 20.20
C TYR A 484 37.94 7.79 19.13
N ASN A 485 37.57 7.67 17.86
CA ASN A 485 38.47 7.85 16.73
C ASN A 485 39.01 9.28 16.66
N ALA A 486 38.16 10.29 16.86
CA ALA A 486 38.56 11.69 16.86
C ALA A 486 39.62 12.03 17.94
N ALA A 487 39.68 11.27 19.04
CA ALA A 487 40.68 11.42 20.09
C ALA A 487 41.88 10.46 19.93
N SER A 488 41.77 9.46 19.05
CA SER A 488 42.79 8.43 18.83
C SER A 488 43.72 8.81 17.68
N HIS A 489 44.90 8.21 17.66
CA HIS A 489 45.88 8.38 16.61
C HIS A 489 46.16 7.05 15.89
N ILE A 490 46.78 7.14 14.70
CA ILE A 490 46.90 6.02 13.76
C ILE A 490 47.66 4.81 14.35
N GLU A 491 48.75 5.06 15.09
CA GLU A 491 49.58 4.02 15.70
C GLU A 491 48.84 3.25 16.79
N GLN A 492 47.95 3.92 17.54
CA GLN A 492 47.10 3.30 18.55
C GLN A 492 46.05 2.39 17.91
N LEU A 493 45.39 2.85 16.84
CA LEU A 493 44.32 2.12 16.16
C LEU A 493 44.83 0.90 15.37
N MET A 494 46.01 1.01 14.76
CA MET A 494 46.65 -0.09 14.01
C MET A 494 47.56 -0.98 14.87
N GLY A 495 47.80 -0.60 16.12
CA GLY A 495 48.71 -1.27 17.04
C GLY A 495 48.24 -2.64 17.53
N ALA A 496 49.02 -3.18 18.48
CA ALA A 496 48.78 -4.50 19.06
C ALA A 496 47.59 -4.55 20.04
N GLU A 497 47.15 -3.41 20.55
CA GLU A 497 46.19 -3.31 21.67
C GLU A 497 44.72 -3.13 21.22
N ARG A 498 44.36 -3.53 20.00
CA ARG A 498 42.97 -3.42 19.48
C ARG A 498 41.90 -4.08 20.35
N ARG A 499 42.27 -5.09 21.14
CA ARG A 499 41.39 -5.70 22.15
C ARG A 499 41.00 -4.70 23.25
N LEU A 500 41.96 -3.91 23.74
CA LEU A 500 41.69 -2.91 24.79
C LEU A 500 40.76 -1.81 24.28
N ILE A 501 40.91 -1.42 23.00
CA ILE A 501 40.02 -0.49 22.32
C ILE A 501 38.59 -1.03 22.30
N GLY A 502 38.42 -2.30 21.90
CA GLY A 502 37.11 -2.97 21.92
C GLY A 502 36.49 -3.01 23.33
N ASP A 503 37.28 -3.34 24.35
CA ASP A 503 36.81 -3.38 25.75
C ASP A 503 36.38 -1.98 26.27
N GLU A 504 37.06 -0.92 25.84
CA GLU A 504 36.71 0.46 26.18
C GLU A 504 35.43 0.92 25.46
N LEU A 505 35.35 0.71 24.14
CA LEU A 505 34.16 1.02 23.35
C LEU A 505 32.93 0.25 23.86
N ARG A 506 33.09 -1.03 24.22
CA ARG A 506 32.03 -1.83 24.84
C ARG A 506 31.50 -1.16 26.10
N ARG A 507 32.39 -0.70 27.00
CA ARG A 507 31.98 -0.02 28.24
C ARG A 507 31.26 1.30 27.96
N ARG A 508 31.76 2.13 27.05
CA ARG A 508 31.15 3.42 26.68
C ARG A 508 29.76 3.23 26.05
N ILE A 509 29.64 2.33 25.08
CA ILE A 509 28.37 2.02 24.40
C ILE A 509 27.37 1.42 25.40
N ALA A 510 27.80 0.49 26.27
CA ALA A 510 26.94 -0.08 27.31
C ALA A 510 26.43 0.99 28.27
N GLN A 511 27.31 1.87 28.76
CA GLN A 511 26.92 2.96 29.65
C GLN A 511 25.88 3.88 29.00
N ARG A 512 26.08 4.27 27.73
CA ARG A 512 25.09 5.09 26.99
C ARG A 512 23.76 4.39 26.78
N ALA A 513 23.80 3.10 26.43
CA ALA A 513 22.60 2.29 26.26
C ALA A 513 21.81 2.13 27.56
N ASP A 514 22.50 2.02 28.70
CA ASP A 514 21.91 1.96 30.03
C ASP A 514 21.34 3.34 30.47
N GLU A 515 22.04 4.44 30.19
CA GLU A 515 21.57 5.82 30.44
C GLU A 515 20.26 6.14 29.71
N MET A 516 20.13 5.68 28.46
CA MET A 516 18.90 5.81 27.67
C MET A 516 17.83 4.77 28.03
N GLY A 517 18.15 3.84 28.93
CA GLY A 517 17.24 2.78 29.35
C GLY A 517 16.79 1.91 28.19
N LEU A 518 17.69 1.44 27.33
CA LEU A 518 17.33 0.60 26.17
C LEU A 518 17.06 -0.86 26.55
N GLY A 519 17.51 -1.33 27.71
CA GLY A 519 17.29 -2.70 28.17
C GLY A 519 18.07 -3.76 27.38
N VAL A 520 19.25 -3.40 26.87
CA VAL A 520 20.13 -4.29 26.11
C VAL A 520 21.45 -4.53 26.83
N GLU A 521 22.07 -5.67 26.58
CA GLU A 521 23.41 -6.02 27.05
C GLU A 521 24.37 -6.04 25.86
N ILE A 522 25.40 -5.19 25.89
CA ILE A 522 26.47 -5.20 24.90
C ILE A 522 27.45 -6.30 25.25
N VAL A 523 27.45 -7.37 24.45
CA VAL A 523 28.22 -8.59 24.72
C VAL A 523 29.66 -8.42 24.23
N TYR A 524 29.83 -7.91 23.00
CA TYR A 524 31.12 -7.82 22.35
C TYR A 524 31.21 -6.57 21.46
N VAL A 525 32.38 -5.91 21.50
CA VAL A 525 32.75 -4.87 20.54
C VAL A 525 34.14 -5.19 20.02
N GLY A 526 34.26 -5.31 18.69
CA GLY A 526 35.52 -5.69 18.03
C GLY A 526 35.87 -4.73 16.92
N VAL A 527 37.10 -4.20 16.95
CA VAL A 527 37.65 -3.38 15.88
C VAL A 527 38.39 -4.26 14.88
N GLN A 528 37.98 -4.20 13.62
CA GLN A 528 38.48 -5.01 12.51
C GLN A 528 38.86 -4.14 11.30
N GLN A 529 39.71 -4.69 10.44
CA GLN A 529 40.10 -4.08 9.15
C GLN A 529 40.47 -2.59 9.24
N VAL A 530 41.35 -2.25 10.18
CA VAL A 530 41.86 -0.88 10.34
C VAL A 530 42.96 -0.63 9.31
N HIS A 531 42.75 0.33 8.41
CA HIS A 531 43.75 0.73 7.42
C HIS A 531 43.59 2.20 7.00
N PRO A 532 44.67 2.85 6.52
CA PRO A 532 44.59 4.19 5.96
C PRO A 532 43.72 4.22 4.68
N ASP A 533 43.35 5.43 4.28
CA ASP A 533 42.66 5.67 3.01
C ASP A 533 43.50 5.18 1.82
N GLN A 534 42.84 4.76 0.74
CA GLN A 534 43.49 4.16 -0.43
C GLN A 534 44.47 5.09 -1.11
N ASP A 535 44.10 6.37 -1.18
CA ASP A 535 44.88 7.42 -1.81
C ASP A 535 46.20 7.68 -1.06
N VAL A 536 46.30 7.25 0.20
CA VAL A 536 47.47 7.47 1.08
C VAL A 536 48.11 6.14 1.51
N ALA A 537 47.48 5.00 1.20
CA ALA A 537 47.92 3.70 1.66
C ALA A 537 49.30 3.30 1.11
N LYS A 538 49.65 3.78 -0.10
CA LYS A 538 50.95 3.53 -0.72
C LYS A 538 52.04 4.33 -0.01
N GLU A 539 51.82 5.63 0.15
CA GLU A 539 52.72 6.57 0.81
C GLU A 539 52.95 6.18 2.27
N PHE A 540 51.89 5.77 2.98
CA PHE A 540 52.00 5.26 4.34
C PHE A 540 52.87 4.00 4.41
N ARG A 541 52.69 3.07 3.46
CA ARG A 541 53.51 1.85 3.36
C ARG A 541 54.98 2.19 3.12
N ASP A 542 55.28 3.19 2.30
CA ASP A 542 56.65 3.62 2.02
C ASP A 542 57.33 4.19 3.28
N VAL A 543 56.61 4.98 4.09
CA VAL A 543 57.11 5.48 5.39
C VAL A 543 57.39 4.33 6.37
N VAL A 544 56.46 3.37 6.48
CA VAL A 544 56.65 2.19 7.33
C VAL A 544 57.85 1.36 6.87
N ASN A 545 57.99 1.14 5.55
CA ASN A 545 59.13 0.43 4.98
C ASN A 545 60.46 1.14 5.30
N ALA A 546 60.53 2.46 5.14
CA ALA A 546 61.72 3.23 5.49
C ALA A 546 62.08 3.13 7.00
N GLN A 547 61.07 3.12 7.89
CA GLN A 547 61.30 2.87 9.32
C GLN A 547 61.81 1.45 9.59
N LEU A 548 61.26 0.44 8.93
CA LEU A 548 61.71 -0.94 9.01
C LEU A 548 63.15 -1.09 8.50
N GLU A 549 63.50 -0.46 7.38
CA GLU A 549 64.86 -0.42 6.84
C GLU A 549 65.84 0.23 7.81
N LYS A 550 65.46 1.34 8.45
CA LYS A 550 66.26 1.98 9.51
C LYS A 550 66.49 1.04 10.69
N VAL A 551 65.45 0.37 11.19
CA VAL A 551 65.62 -0.58 12.31
C VAL A 551 66.47 -1.78 11.90
N THR A 552 66.29 -2.26 10.67
CA THR A 552 67.06 -3.38 10.10
C THR A 552 68.54 -3.01 9.98
N SER A 553 68.87 -1.82 9.47
CA SER A 553 70.26 -1.37 9.36
C SER A 553 70.93 -1.21 10.72
N ILE A 554 70.23 -0.67 11.72
CA ILE A 554 70.74 -0.59 13.10
C ILE A 554 70.97 -2.00 13.68
N ARG A 555 70.04 -2.93 13.47
CA ARG A 555 70.20 -4.31 13.94
C ARG A 555 71.37 -5.00 13.25
N GLN A 556 71.53 -4.81 11.95
CA GLN A 556 72.64 -5.37 11.18
C GLN A 556 73.99 -4.84 11.68
N ALA A 557 74.10 -3.52 11.89
CA ALA A 557 75.30 -2.93 12.48
C ALA A 557 75.60 -3.48 13.89
N ARG A 558 74.58 -3.73 14.72
CA ARG A 558 74.77 -4.37 16.03
C ARG A 558 75.23 -5.82 15.94
N ILE A 559 74.72 -6.58 14.96
CA ILE A 559 75.16 -7.94 14.67
C ILE A 559 76.64 -7.92 14.28
N GLU A 560 77.03 -7.06 13.34
CA GLU A 560 78.42 -6.90 12.89
C GLU A 560 79.36 -6.56 14.06
N VAL A 561 78.99 -5.59 14.90
CA VAL A 561 79.75 -5.25 16.12
C VAL A 561 79.89 -6.48 17.03
N SER A 562 78.80 -7.22 17.25
CA SER A 562 78.81 -8.41 18.12
C SER A 562 79.68 -9.54 17.54
N GLU A 563 79.67 -9.74 16.23
CA GLU A 563 80.54 -10.69 15.53
C GLU A 563 82.02 -10.33 15.66
N ILE A 564 82.36 -9.05 15.46
CA ILE A 564 83.74 -8.56 15.60
C ILE A 564 84.22 -8.78 17.04
N LEU A 565 83.43 -8.38 18.03
CA LEU A 565 83.78 -8.54 19.45
C LEU A 565 83.92 -10.02 19.84
N SER A 566 83.02 -10.88 19.36
CA SER A 566 83.11 -12.34 19.60
C SER A 566 84.35 -12.96 18.96
N LYS A 567 84.74 -12.57 17.73
CA LYS A 567 85.97 -13.05 17.07
C LYS A 567 87.24 -12.64 17.82
N VAL A 568 87.25 -11.47 18.47
CA VAL A 568 88.44 -10.94 19.16
C VAL A 568 88.63 -11.55 20.55
N ALA A 569 87.57 -11.79 21.32
CA ALA A 569 87.68 -12.24 22.73
C ALA A 569 87.00 -13.59 23.03
N GLY A 570 86.49 -14.31 22.03
CA GLY A 570 85.73 -15.56 22.20
C GLY A 570 84.28 -15.35 22.67
N ASP A 571 84.00 -14.30 23.43
CA ASP A 571 82.66 -13.87 23.86
C ASP A 571 82.52 -12.33 23.79
N SER A 572 81.39 -11.85 23.28
CA SER A 572 81.13 -10.42 23.09
C SER A 572 81.04 -9.67 24.43
N SER A 573 80.59 -10.35 25.49
CA SER A 573 80.48 -9.78 26.83
C SER A 573 81.87 -9.42 27.39
N VAL A 574 82.83 -10.34 27.26
CA VAL A 574 84.22 -10.21 27.74
C VAL A 574 84.99 -9.14 26.95
N ALA A 575 84.80 -9.07 25.63
CA ALA A 575 85.41 -8.05 24.78
C ALA A 575 84.97 -6.62 25.18
N THR A 576 83.68 -6.45 25.51
CA THR A 576 83.12 -5.15 25.89
C THR A 576 83.63 -4.69 27.26
N THR A 577 83.95 -5.62 28.16
CA THR A 577 84.57 -5.33 29.47
C THR A 577 86.05 -4.95 29.35
N LEU A 578 86.78 -5.51 28.38
CA LEU A 578 88.20 -5.17 28.12
C LEU A 578 88.38 -3.83 27.37
N ALA A 579 87.33 -3.33 26.71
CA ALA A 579 87.35 -2.08 25.95
C ALA A 579 86.93 -0.83 26.76
N ARG A 580 86.40 -1.03 27.98
CA ARG A 580 86.20 0.03 28.99
C ARG A 580 87.41 0.12 29.89
#